data_AF-A0A7C1BK19-F1
#
_entry.id   AF-A0A7C1BK19-F1
#
_cell.length_a   1.000
_cell.length_b   1.000
_cell.length_c   1.000
_cell.angle_alpha   90.00
_cell.angle_beta   90.00
_cell.angle_gamma   90.00
#
_symmetry.space_group_name_H-M   'P 1'
#
loop_
_entity.id
_entity.type
_entity.pdbx_description
1 polymer ?
#
loop_
_entity_poly.entity_id
_entity_poly.type
_entity_poly.pdbx_seq_one_letter_code
_entity_poly.pdbx_strand_id
1 'polypeptide(L)'
;MPLKKGDFVLIEYVGKVKETGEVFDTTIEEVAKKERLYKEGEIYEPKLVVIGEGWVLKALDESLTTMEIGKKASVEIPPEKAFG
;
A
#
# COMPACT_ATOMS: atom_id res chain seq x y z
N MET A 1 -12.65 -15.73 3.84
CA MET A 1 -13.47 -14.77 4.61
C MET A 1 -13.36 -13.42 3.93
N PRO A 2 -14.45 -12.68 3.71
CA PRO A 2 -14.37 -11.34 3.15
C PRO A 2 -13.75 -10.37 4.17
N LEU A 3 -12.88 -9.48 3.70
CA LEU A 3 -12.30 -8.40 4.49
C LEU A 3 -13.36 -7.32 4.75
N LYS A 4 -13.43 -6.81 5.98
CA LYS A 4 -14.41 -5.79 6.38
C LYS A 4 -13.78 -4.72 7.27
N LYS A 5 -14.51 -3.62 7.46
CA LYS A 5 -14.11 -2.54 8.37
C LYS A 5 -13.89 -3.07 9.79
N GLY A 6 -12.83 -2.58 10.42
CA GLY A 6 -12.36 -3.01 11.75
C GLY A 6 -11.48 -4.25 11.74
N ASP A 7 -11.30 -4.93 10.60
CA ASP A 7 -10.33 -6.02 10.50
C ASP A 7 -8.90 -5.46 10.49
N PHE A 8 -8.00 -6.20 11.13
CA PHE A 8 -6.56 -5.94 11.12
C PHE A 8 -5.94 -6.76 9.99
N VAL A 9 -5.19 -6.08 9.13
CA VAL A 9 -4.49 -6.71 8.01
C VAL A 9 -3.03 -6.27 7.99
N LEU A 10 -2.17 -7.19 7.55
CA LEU A 10 -0.80 -6.89 7.17
C LEU A 10 -0.76 -6.77 5.65
N ILE A 11 -0.30 -5.62 5.16
CA ILE A 11 -0.18 -5.36 3.73
C ILE A 11 1.26 -5.12 3.33
N GLU A 12 1.68 -5.77 2.25
CA GLU A 12 2.88 -5.38 1.51
C GLU A 12 2.44 -4.58 0.30
N TYR A 13 3.08 -3.44 0.05
CA TYR A 13 2.71 -2.58 -1.07
C TYR A 13 3.91 -1.91 -1.72
N VAL A 14 3.69 -1.50 -2.96
CA VAL A 14 4.57 -0.62 -3.74
C VAL A 14 3.71 0.51 -4.28
N GLY A 15 3.95 1.72 -3.79
CA GLY A 15 3.35 2.96 -4.29
C GLY A 15 4.15 3.47 -5.47
N LYS A 16 3.49 3.62 -6.63
CA LYS A 16 4.12 4.16 -7.83
C LYS A 16 3.23 5.17 -8.56
N VAL A 17 3.84 6.13 -9.21
CA VAL A 17 3.15 7.05 -10.12
C VAL A 17 2.88 6.30 -11.43
N LYS A 18 1.62 6.17 -11.82
CA LYS A 18 1.22 5.36 -12.99
C LYS A 18 1.83 5.89 -14.30
N GLU A 19 1.90 7.21 -14.45
CA GLU A 19 2.35 7.87 -15.67
C GLU A 19 3.86 7.73 -15.90
N THR A 20 4.66 7.87 -14.84
CA THR A 20 6.14 7.82 -14.93
C THR A 20 6.70 6.44 -14.60
N GLY A 21 5.93 5.60 -13.90
CA GLY A 21 6.40 4.33 -13.33
C GLY A 21 7.28 4.50 -12.09
N GLU A 22 7.51 5.73 -11.64
CA GLU A 22 8.36 6.04 -10.48
C GLU A 22 7.76 5.46 -9.21
N VAL A 23 8.52 4.60 -8.53
CA VAL A 23 8.19 4.14 -7.19
C VAL A 23 8.56 5.24 -6.21
N PHE A 24 7.64 5.59 -5.32
CA PHE A 24 7.86 6.63 -4.30
C PHE A 24 7.77 6.08 -2.87
N ASP A 25 7.11 4.93 -2.67
CA ASP A 25 6.96 4.29 -1.37
C ASP A 25 6.88 2.77 -1.53
N THR A 26 7.41 2.01 -0.59
CA THR A 26 7.36 0.55 -0.60
C THR A 26 7.68 -0.03 0.77
N THR A 27 6.97 -1.09 1.16
CA THR A 27 7.30 -1.88 2.35
C THR A 27 8.25 -3.04 2.04
N ILE A 28 8.58 -3.26 0.77
CA ILE A 28 9.41 -4.37 0.29
C ILE A 28 10.86 -3.89 0.12
N GLU A 29 11.78 -4.47 0.88
CA GLU A 29 13.19 -4.06 0.94
C GLU A 29 13.90 -4.14 -0.41
N GLU A 30 13.68 -5.23 -1.16
CA GLU A 30 14.31 -5.45 -2.47
C GLU A 30 13.90 -4.37 -3.47
N VAL A 31 12.63 -3.95 -3.42
CA VAL A 31 12.11 -2.85 -4.25
C VAL A 31 12.73 -1.53 -3.80
N ALA A 32 12.81 -1.28 -2.50
CA ALA A 32 13.43 -0.06 -1.96
C ALA A 32 14.90 0.08 -2.41
N LYS A 33 15.67 -1.01 -2.35
CA LYS A 33 17.07 -1.03 -2.81
C LYS A 33 17.19 -0.79 -4.32
N LYS A 34 16.35 -1.46 -5.12
CA LYS A 34 16.35 -1.33 -6.57
C LYS A 34 16.02 0.09 -7.02
N GLU A 35 15.01 0.69 -6.40
CA GLU A 35 14.49 2.03 -6.74
C GLU A 35 15.24 3.16 -6.00
N ARG A 36 16.32 2.84 -5.27
CA ARG A 36 17.15 3.79 -4.50
C ARG A 36 16.37 4.57 -3.42
N LEU A 37 15.32 3.95 -2.87
CA LEU A 37 14.52 4.45 -1.75
C LEU A 37 14.91 3.83 -0.40
N TYR A 38 15.86 2.89 -0.40
CA TYR A 38 16.31 2.21 0.82
C TYR A 38 16.87 3.20 1.83
N LYS A 39 16.37 3.16 3.07
CA LYS A 39 16.89 3.95 4.19
C LYS A 39 17.50 3.02 5.24
N GLU A 40 18.75 3.31 5.60
CA GLU A 40 19.45 2.56 6.64
C GLU A 40 18.73 2.72 7.99
N GLY A 41 18.45 1.58 8.65
CA GLY A 41 17.71 1.55 9.92
C GLY A 41 16.19 1.50 9.79
N GLU A 42 15.63 1.60 8.58
CA GLU A 42 14.20 1.39 8.34
C GLU A 42 13.88 -0.11 8.27
N ILE A 43 12.77 -0.52 8.90
CA ILE A 43 12.30 -1.91 8.88
C ILE A 43 11.32 -2.07 7.73
N TYR A 44 11.70 -2.89 6.75
CA TYR A 44 10.87 -3.22 5.60
C TYR A 44 10.10 -4.51 5.87
N GLU A 45 8.89 -4.37 6.40
CA GLU A 45 8.00 -5.47 6.73
C GLU A 45 6.55 -5.13 6.36
N PRO A 46 5.64 -6.12 6.29
CA PRO A 46 4.23 -5.85 6.05
C PRO A 46 3.66 -4.82 7.03
N LYS A 47 3.00 -3.79 6.49
CA LYS A 47 2.43 -2.70 7.29
C LYS A 47 1.10 -3.13 7.89
N LEU A 48 0.96 -2.95 9.21
CA LEU A 48 -0.31 -3.13 9.89
C LEU A 48 -1.28 -2.00 9.52
N VAL A 49 -2.48 -2.37 9.09
CA VAL A 49 -3.57 -1.46 8.75
C VAL A 49 -4.87 -1.98 9.36
N VAL A 50 -5.68 -1.06 9.89
CA VAL A 50 -7.05 -1.35 10.30
C VAL A 50 -7.98 -0.79 9.23
N ILE A 51 -8.80 -1.67 8.63
CA ILE A 51 -9.65 -1.30 7.50
C ILE A 51 -10.72 -0.31 7.98
N GLY A 52 -10.80 0.85 7.33
CA GLY A 52 -11.77 1.92 7.59
C GLY A 52 -11.32 2.96 8.61
N GLU A 53 -10.13 2.83 9.19
CA GLU A 53 -9.59 3.77 10.20
C GLU A 53 -8.68 4.85 9.60
N GLY A 54 -8.45 4.86 8.28
CA GLY A 54 -7.72 5.94 7.61
C GLY A 54 -6.20 5.94 7.85
N TRP A 55 -5.61 4.77 8.12
CA TRP A 55 -4.15 4.61 8.32
C TRP A 55 -3.34 4.71 7.02
N VAL A 56 -4.02 4.60 5.88
CA VAL A 56 -3.49 4.74 4.53
C VAL A 56 -4.42 5.67 3.73
N LEU A 57 -4.06 5.98 2.49
CA LEU A 57 -4.91 6.76 1.58
C LEU A 57 -6.32 6.19 1.57
N LYS A 58 -7.33 7.06 1.73
CA LYS A 58 -8.74 6.64 1.83
C LYS A 58 -9.17 5.73 0.68
N ALA A 59 -8.73 6.01 -0.54
CA ALA A 59 -9.03 5.16 -1.70
C ALA A 59 -8.37 3.77 -1.61
N LEU A 60 -7.17 3.66 -1.04
CA LEU A 60 -6.54 2.37 -0.76
C LEU A 60 -7.32 1.65 0.35
N ASP A 61 -7.64 2.32 1.45
CA ASP A 61 -8.36 1.75 2.59
C ASP A 61 -9.72 1.15 2.16
N GLU A 62 -10.51 1.90 1.39
CA GLU A 62 -11.78 1.44 0.85
C GLU A 62 -11.62 0.21 -0.07
N SER A 63 -10.54 0.17 -0.86
CA SER A 63 -10.28 -0.93 -1.79
C SER A 63 -9.91 -2.25 -1.11
N LEU A 64 -9.37 -2.23 0.12
CA LEU A 64 -8.93 -3.43 0.85
C LEU A 64 -10.08 -4.43 1.05
N THR A 65 -11.31 -3.94 1.22
CA THR A 65 -12.51 -4.79 1.38
C THR A 65 -12.82 -5.66 0.15
N THR A 66 -12.29 -5.30 -1.02
CA THR A 66 -12.48 -6.03 -2.28
C THR A 66 -11.34 -6.99 -2.60
N MET A 67 -10.27 -6.97 -1.80
CA MET A 67 -9.08 -7.79 -2.05
C MET A 67 -9.21 -9.19 -1.45
N GLU A 68 -8.43 -10.12 -2.00
CA GLU A 68 -8.31 -11.47 -1.51
C GLU A 68 -6.98 -11.66 -0.78
N ILE A 69 -7.04 -12.25 0.41
CA ILE A 69 -5.85 -12.52 1.22
C ILE A 69 -4.87 -13.42 0.45
N GLY A 70 -3.59 -13.03 0.46
CA GLY A 70 -2.51 -13.77 -0.20
C GLY A 70 -2.45 -13.58 -1.72
N LYS A 71 -3.34 -12.78 -2.32
CA LYS A 71 -3.29 -12.43 -3.74
C LYS A 71 -2.81 -11.00 -3.91
N LYS A 72 -1.98 -10.79 -4.93
CA LYS A 72 -1.58 -9.46 -5.37
C LYS A 72 -2.74 -8.78 -6.10
N ALA A 73 -3.02 -7.53 -5.74
CA ALA A 73 -3.97 -6.66 -6.42
C ALA A 73 -3.34 -5.30 -6.70
N SER A 74 -3.93 -4.55 -7.62
CA SER A 74 -3.51 -3.18 -7.97
C SER A 74 -4.73 -2.26 -7.85
N VAL A 75 -4.50 -1.06 -7.31
CA VAL A 75 -5.53 -0.03 -7.15
C VAL A 75 -5.02 1.23 -7.82
N GLU A 76 -5.80 1.75 -8.76
CA GLU A 76 -5.50 3.02 -9.39
C GLU A 76 -6.22 4.13 -8.64
N ILE A 77 -5.45 5.09 -8.12
CA ILE A 77 -5.96 6.18 -7.31
C ILE A 77 -5.71 7.47 -8.10
N PRO A 78 -6.77 8.21 -8.48
CA PRO A 78 -6.61 9.49 -9.16
C PRO A 78 -6.05 10.54 -8.17
N PRO A 79 -5.40 11.61 -8.67
CA PRO A 79 -4.74 12.61 -7.81
C PRO A 79 -5.65 13.17 -6.70
N GLU A 80 -6.91 13.46 -7.02
CA GLU A 80 -7.91 14.04 -6.10
C GLU A 80 -8.25 13.12 -4.92
N LYS A 81 -7.91 11.82 -5.02
CA LYS A 81 -8.09 10.81 -3.98
C LYS A 81 -6.78 10.33 -3.37
N ALA A 82 -5.64 10.86 -3.83
CA ALA A 82 -4.31 10.57 -3.32
C ALA A 82 -3.78 11.76 -2.51
N PHE A 83 -3.00 12.65 -3.13
CA PHE A 83 -2.27 13.73 -2.46
C PHE A 83 -2.65 15.14 -2.97
N GLY A 84 -3.63 15.26 -3.86
CA GLY A 84 -4.07 16.56 -4.41
C GLY A 84 -4.83 16.42 -5.71
#